data_AF-A0A9E2Q0Z9-F1
#
_entry.id   AF-A0A9E2Q0Z9-F1
#
_cell.length_a   1.000
_cell.length_b   1.000
_cell.length_c   1.000
_cell.angle_alpha   90.00
_cell.angle_beta   90.00
_cell.angle_gamma   90.00
#
_symmetry.space_group_name_H-M   'P 1'
#
loop_
_entity.id
_entity.type
_entity.pdbx_description
1 polymer ?
#
loop_
_entity_poly.entity_id
_entity_poly.type
_entity_poly.pdbx_seq_one_letter_code
_entity_poly.pdbx_strand_id
1 'polypeptide(L)' 'MIHPTAIIDSKAELDSNVEVGPYSIIGENVLIGAGTIIGPHVVIEPYVTIGPECHIFQYAAIGAIPQSLKFEGEKT' A
#
# COMPACT_ATOMS: atom_id res chain seq x y z
N MET A 1 8.44 7.43 -8.85
CA MET A 1 8.78 6.42 -9.89
C MET A 1 8.24 5.07 -9.45
N ILE A 2 7.47 4.39 -10.29
CA ILE A 2 6.92 3.06 -9.99
C ILE A 2 7.76 2.01 -10.71
N HIS A 3 8.35 1.07 -9.97
CA HIS A 3 9.12 -0.01 -10.57
C HIS A 3 8.20 -0.90 -11.43
N PRO A 4 8.61 -1.35 -12.62
CA PRO A 4 7.75 -2.12 -13.54
C PRO A 4 7.28 -3.48 -13.01
N THR A 5 7.90 -3.99 -11.93
CA THR A 5 7.47 -5.23 -11.27
C THR A 5 6.57 -5.02 -10.05
N ALA A 6 6.27 -3.76 -9.69
CA ALA A 6 5.26 -3.47 -8.69
C ALA A 6 3.88 -3.83 -9.26
N ILE A 7 3.03 -4.44 -8.44
CA ILE A 7 1.65 -4.76 -8.79
C ILE A 7 0.77 -3.76 -8.07
N ILE A 8 0.08 -2.92 -8.83
CA ILE A 8 -0.78 -1.86 -8.30
C ILE A 8 -2.18 -2.10 -8.88
N ASP A 9 -3.16 -2.27 -8.00
CA ASP A 9 -4.54 -2.38 -8.42
C ASP A 9 -4.99 -1.10 -9.14
N SER A 10 -5.77 -1.25 -10.21
CA SER A 10 -6.28 -0.13 -11.01
C SER A 10 -7.13 0.89 -10.24
N LYS A 11 -7.66 0.51 -9.07
CA LYS A 11 -8.44 1.37 -8.18
C LYS A 11 -7.62 2.03 -7.07
N ALA A 12 -6.31 1.80 -7.04
CA ALA A 12 -5.42 2.52 -6.12
C ALA A 12 -5.17 3.93 -6.65
N GLU A 13 -5.19 4.92 -5.77
CA GLU A 13 -4.90 6.33 -6.11
C GLU A 13 -3.60 6.74 -5.42
N LEU A 14 -2.59 6.97 -6.24
CA LEU A 14 -1.27 7.41 -5.79
C LEU A 14 -1.02 8.80 -6.36
N ASP A 15 -0.53 9.71 -5.52
CA ASP A 15 -0.04 11.00 -5.98
C ASP A 15 1.10 10.81 -7.00
N SER A 16 1.25 11.75 -7.94
CA SER A 16 2.24 11.67 -9.04
C SER A 16 3.69 11.53 -8.57
N ASN A 17 3.96 11.89 -7.32
CA ASN A 17 5.30 11.98 -6.75
C ASN A 17 5.65 10.74 -5.93
N VAL A 18 4.75 9.75 -5.84
CA VAL A 18 4.97 8.51 -5.08
C VAL A 18 6.03 7.63 -5.76
N GLU A 19 6.86 7.00 -4.94
CA GLU A 19 7.81 5.99 -5.37
C GLU A 19 7.38 4.61 -4.87
N VAL A 20 7.44 3.62 -5.75
CA VAL A 20 7.10 2.22 -5.41
C VAL A 20 8.21 1.31 -5.89
N GLY A 21 8.85 0.64 -4.93
CA GLY A 21 9.94 -0.31 -5.15
C GLY A 21 9.49 -1.62 -5.83
N PRO A 22 10.46 -2.42 -6.30
CA PRO A 22 10.18 -3.68 -6.99
C PRO A 22 9.39 -4.66 -6.11
N TYR A 23 8.49 -5.40 -6.75
CA TYR A 23 7.71 -6.50 -6.13
C TYR A 23 6.82 -6.10 -4.96
N SER A 24 6.56 -4.80 -4.79
CA SER A 24 5.54 -4.33 -3.86
C SER A 24 4.15 -4.52 -4.46
N ILE A 25 3.17 -4.77 -3.59
CA ILE A 25 1.77 -5.02 -3.96
C ILE A 25 0.92 -3.95 -3.29
N ILE A 26 0.15 -3.21 -4.08
CA ILE A 26 -0.76 -2.17 -3.63
C ILE A 26 -2.19 -2.59 -4.00
N GLY A 27 -3.02 -2.85 -2.99
CA GLY A 27 -4.39 -3.33 -3.14
C GLY A 27 -5.37 -2.26 -3.63
N GLU A 28 -6.61 -2.70 -3.89
CA GLU A 28 -7.67 -1.80 -4.35
C GLU A 28 -8.06 -0.75 -3.31
N ASN A 29 -8.48 0.44 -3.76
CA ASN A 29 -8.91 1.55 -2.91
C ASN A 29 -7.86 2.00 -1.88
N VAL A 30 -6.58 1.75 -2.14
CA VAL A 30 -5.46 2.32 -1.39
C VAL A 30 -5.24 3.76 -1.85
N LEU A 31 -5.03 4.68 -0.90
CA LEU A 31 -4.69 6.08 -1.15
C LEU A 31 -3.29 6.36 -0.62
N ILE A 32 -2.39 6.91 -1.45
CA ILE A 32 -1.02 7.24 -1.03
C ILE A 32 -0.69 8.71 -1.34
N GLY A 33 -0.39 9.46 -0.29
CA GLY A 33 -0.07 10.89 -0.36
C GLY A 33 1.27 11.22 -1.01
N ALA A 34 1.40 12.48 -1.42
CA ALA A 34 2.57 13.02 -2.13
C ALA A 34 3.90 12.79 -1.40
N GLY A 35 4.94 12.47 -2.17
CA GLY A 35 6.31 12.31 -1.66
C GLY A 35 6.54 11.06 -0.82
N THR A 36 5.55 10.17 -0.70
CA THR A 36 5.70 8.90 0.00
C THR A 36 6.53 7.91 -0.81
N ILE A 37 7.43 7.20 -0.12
CA ILE A 37 8.30 6.17 -0.68
C ILE A 37 7.90 4.81 -0.10
N ILE A 38 7.52 3.90 -1.00
CA ILE A 38 7.25 2.50 -0.70
C ILE A 38 8.47 1.68 -1.13
N GLY A 39 9.15 1.05 -0.18
CA GLY A 39 10.28 0.16 -0.42
C GLY A 39 9.89 -1.10 -1.21
N PRO A 40 10.87 -1.97 -1.53
CA PRO A 40 10.60 -3.22 -2.23
C PRO A 40 9.88 -4.24 -1.34
N HIS A 41 9.11 -5.15 -1.94
CA HIS A 41 8.40 -6.22 -1.21
C HIS A 41 7.45 -5.74 -0.08
N VAL A 42 6.90 -4.54 -0.20
CA VAL A 42 5.86 -4.05 0.71
C VAL A 42 4.50 -4.54 0.23
N VAL A 43 3.64 -4.98 1.14
CA VAL A 43 2.26 -5.34 0.85
C VAL A 43 1.33 -4.36 1.56
N ILE A 44 0.55 -3.63 0.78
CA ILE A 44 -0.50 -2.73 1.28
C ILE A 44 -1.83 -3.29 0.82
N GLU A 45 -2.60 -3.81 1.78
CA GLU A 45 -3.91 -4.42 1.56
C GLU A 45 -4.98 -3.34 1.29
N PRO A 46 -6.17 -3.73 0.79
CA PRO A 46 -7.22 -2.78 0.43
C PRO A 46 -7.62 -1.79 1.52
N TYR A 47 -8.17 -0.66 1.10
CA TYR A 47 -8.76 0.38 1.96
C TYR A 47 -7.80 1.09 2.95
N VAL A 48 -6.50 1.02 2.69
CA VAL A 48 -5.49 1.77 3.45
C VAL A 48 -5.35 3.20 2.92
N THR A 49 -5.24 4.17 3.84
CA THR A 49 -4.81 5.55 3.51
C THR A 49 -3.45 5.83 4.14
N ILE A 50 -2.45 6.16 3.32
CA ILE A 50 -1.12 6.58 3.74
C ILE A 50 -0.98 8.08 3.46
N GLY A 51 -0.56 8.84 4.47
CA GLY A 51 -0.32 10.28 4.36
C GLY A 51 0.85 10.64 3.43
N PRO A 52 1.13 11.94 3.25
CA PRO A 52 2.30 12.40 2.50
C PRO A 52 3.60 12.15 3.27
N GLU A 53 4.72 12.21 2.55
CA GLU A 53 6.10 12.20 3.08
C GLU A 53 6.42 11.01 4.02
N CYS A 54 5.74 9.88 3.82
CA CYS A 54 6.02 8.65 4.55
C CYS A 54 7.15 7.87 3.89
N HIS A 55 7.88 7.07 4.68
CA HIS A 55 8.87 6.13 4.16
C HIS A 55 8.60 4.75 4.75
N ILE A 56 8.12 3.82 3.92
CA ILE A 56 7.76 2.46 4.31
C ILE A 56 8.84 1.51 3.79
N PHE A 57 9.52 0.82 4.70
CA PHE A 57 10.64 -0.06 4.37
C PHE A 57 10.18 -1.46 3.97
N GLN A 58 11.10 -2.22 3.37
CA GLN A 58 10.86 -3.54 2.80
C GLN A 58 10.21 -4.53 3.77
N TYR A 59 9.38 -5.42 3.22
CA TYR A 59 8.67 -6.48 3.94
C TYR A 59 7.64 -6.00 4.96
N ALA A 60 7.27 -4.72 4.95
CA ALA A 60 6.14 -4.22 5.71
C ALA A 60 4.81 -4.78 5.13
N ALA A 61 3.94 -5.24 6.03
CA ALA A 61 2.56 -5.63 5.72
C ALA A 61 1.61 -4.63 6.41
N ILE A 62 0.81 -3.91 5.62
CA ILE A 62 -0.04 -2.81 6.09
C ILE A 62 -1.48 -3.07 5.64
N GLY A 63 -2.44 -2.92 6.56
CA GLY A 63 -3.87 -3.10 6.26
C GLY A 63 -4.36 -4.54 6.24
N ALA A 64 -3.50 -5.51 6.58
CA ALA A 64 -3.92 -6.91 6.66
C ALA A 64 -5.05 -7.09 7.69
N ILE A 65 -5.89 -8.09 7.42
CA ILE A 65 -7.06 -8.38 8.24
C ILE A 65 -6.68 -8.53 9.73
N PRO A 66 -7.53 -8.04 10.65
CA PRO A 66 -7.29 -8.19 12.07
C PRO A 66 -7.17 -9.66 12.46
N GLN A 67 -6.24 -9.96 13.37
CA GLN A 67 -6.11 -11.30 13.97
C GLN A 67 -7.15 -11.55 15.09
N SER A 68 -8.20 -10.72 15.15
CA SER A 68 -9.27 -10.81 16.15
C SER A 68 -10.20 -11.96 15.80
N LEU A 69 -10.51 -12.81 16.78
CA LEU A 69 -11.52 -13.88 16.63
C LEU A 69 -12.94 -13.35 16.37
N LYS A 70 -13.17 -12.07 16.63
CA LYS A 70 -14.47 -11.41 16.42
C LYS A 70 -14.57 -10.71 15.06
N PHE A 71 -13.52 -10.76 14.25
CA PHE A 71 -13.57 -10.19 12.91
C PHE A 71 -14.40 -11.09 12.01
N GLU A 72 -15.47 -10.54 11.43
CA GLU A 72 -16.44 -11.26 10.62
C GLU A 72 -16.34 -10.89 9.13
N GLY A 73 -15.22 -10.27 8.72
CA GLY A 73 -15.00 -9.81 7.35
C GLY A 73 -15.57 -8.42 7.10
N GLU A 74 -15.67 -7.60 8.15
CA GLU A 74 -15.98 -6.18 8.00
C GLU A 74 -14.94 -5.50 7.11
N LYS A 75 -15.38 -4.43 6.44
CA LYS A 75 -14.46 -3.56 5.72
C LYS A 75 -13.53 -2.87 6.72
N THR A 76 -12.22 -3.03 6.52
CA THR A 76 -11.15 -2.42 7.32
C THR A 76 -10.60 -1.16 6.69
#